data_AF-A0AAP8N757-F1
#
_entry.id   AF-A0AAP8N757-F1
#
_cell.length_a   1.000
_cell.length_b   1.000
_cell.length_c   1.000
_cell.angle_alpha   90.00
_cell.angle_beta   90.00
_cell.angle_gamma   90.00
#
_symmetry.space_group_name_H-M   'P 1'
#
loop_
_entity.id
_entity.type
_entity.pdbx_description
1 polymer ?
#
loop_
_entity_poly.entity_id
_entity_poly.type
_entity_poly.pdbx_seq_one_letter_code
_entity_poly.pdbx_strand_id
1 'polypeptide(L)'
;GAALTPPIGYYEKIREICTKHDVLFIADEVMTGIGRTGEMFGIHHWNCVPDILVLGKGLAAGYTPIAAAVASDRVMQPIIEGSRLVMSGHTF
;
A
#
# COMPACT_ATOMS: atom_id res chain seq x y z
N GLY A 1 -3.32 15.49 -7.05
CA GLY A 1 -4.16 15.38 -8.25
C GLY A 1 -5.62 15.52 -7.88
N ALA A 2 -6.53 15.46 -8.86
CA ALA A 2 -7.97 15.35 -8.66
C ALA A 2 -8.39 13.87 -8.47
N ALA A 3 -9.70 13.61 -8.33
CA ALA A 3 -10.26 12.26 -8.28
C ALA A 3 -10.27 11.62 -9.69
N LEU A 4 -9.09 11.16 -10.13
CA LEU A 4 -8.89 10.55 -11.43
C LEU A 4 -8.84 9.03 -11.30
N THR A 5 -9.78 8.35 -11.95
CA THR A 5 -9.74 6.90 -12.09
C THR A 5 -8.78 6.54 -13.23
N PRO A 6 -7.85 5.59 -13.03
CA PRO A 6 -6.96 5.16 -14.10
C PRO A 6 -7.75 4.49 -15.24
N PRO A 7 -7.20 4.46 -16.47
CA PRO A 7 -7.75 3.64 -17.54
C PRO A 7 -7.83 2.16 -17.17
N ILE A 8 -8.73 1.42 -17.84
CA ILE A 8 -8.88 -0.03 -17.67
C ILE A 8 -7.53 -0.72 -17.92
N GLY A 9 -7.15 -1.66 -17.05
CA GLY A 9 -5.93 -2.46 -17.19
C GLY A 9 -4.64 -1.75 -16.73
N TYR A 10 -4.71 -0.49 -16.28
CA TYR A 10 -3.52 0.27 -15.91
C TYR A 10 -2.77 -0.36 -14.75
N TYR A 11 -3.44 -0.65 -13.62
CA TYR A 11 -2.76 -1.18 -12.44
C TYR A 11 -2.34 -2.64 -12.61
N GLU A 12 -3.09 -3.42 -13.36
CA GLU A 12 -2.73 -4.77 -13.79
C GLU A 12 -1.43 -4.72 -14.59
N LYS A 13 -1.31 -3.78 -15.54
CA LYS A 13 -0.10 -3.62 -16.33
C LYS A 13 1.10 -3.16 -15.51
N ILE A 14 0.88 -2.21 -14.60
CA ILE A 14 1.93 -1.76 -13.67
C ILE A 14 2.41 -2.93 -12.81
N ARG A 15 1.50 -3.76 -12.30
CA ARG A 15 1.85 -4.93 -11.50
C ARG A 15 2.70 -5.93 -12.27
N GLU A 16 2.33 -6.24 -13.52
CA GLU A 16 3.13 -7.09 -14.41
C GLU A 16 4.56 -6.55 -14.58
N ILE A 17 4.69 -5.25 -14.83
CA ILE A 17 5.98 -4.58 -15.02
C ILE A 17 6.81 -4.65 -13.73
N CYS A 18 6.23 -4.31 -12.59
CA CYS A 18 6.90 -4.40 -11.29
C CYS A 18 7.41 -5.81 -11.02
N THR A 19 6.59 -6.84 -11.26
CA THR A 19 6.99 -8.24 -11.11
C THR A 19 8.11 -8.64 -12.08
N LYS A 20 8.02 -8.25 -13.35
CA LYS A 20 9.03 -8.58 -14.38
C LYS A 20 10.40 -8.00 -14.05
N HIS A 21 10.45 -6.83 -13.44
CA HIS A 21 11.68 -6.09 -13.19
C HIS A 21 12.15 -6.17 -11.73
N ASP A 22 11.54 -7.02 -10.91
CA ASP A 22 11.85 -7.16 -9.48
C ASP A 22 11.74 -5.82 -8.72
N VAL A 23 10.78 -4.98 -9.12
CA VAL A 23 10.49 -3.69 -8.50
C VAL A 23 9.32 -3.83 -7.53
N LEU A 24 9.46 -3.27 -6.34
CA LEU A 24 8.38 -3.23 -5.36
C LEU A 24 7.27 -2.28 -5.81
N PHE A 25 6.02 -2.72 -5.67
CA PHE A 25 4.84 -1.90 -5.89
C PHE A 25 4.28 -1.41 -4.55
N ILE A 26 4.24 -0.08 -4.39
CA ILE A 26 3.70 0.57 -3.19
C ILE A 26 2.38 1.24 -3.57
N ALA A 27 1.29 0.85 -2.90
CA ALA A 27 -0.01 1.48 -3.06
C ALA A 27 -0.25 2.49 -1.92
N ASP A 28 -0.33 3.79 -2.27
CA ASP A 28 -0.72 4.84 -1.35
C ASP A 28 -2.25 4.90 -1.22
N GLU A 29 -2.74 4.32 -0.13
CA GLU A 29 -4.17 4.23 0.21
C GLU A 29 -4.55 5.21 1.32
N VAL A 30 -3.71 6.22 1.61
CA VAL A 30 -4.00 7.19 2.68
C VAL A 30 -5.33 7.91 2.42
N MET A 31 -5.70 8.15 1.17
CA MET A 31 -7.00 8.73 0.81
C MET A 31 -8.05 7.71 0.39
N THR A 32 -7.67 6.71 -0.42
CA THR A 32 -8.59 5.80 -1.11
C THR A 32 -8.94 4.55 -0.30
N GLY A 33 -8.17 4.23 0.74
CA GLY A 33 -8.39 3.06 1.57
C GLY A 33 -9.49 3.25 2.60
N ILE A 34 -9.69 2.22 3.42
CA ILE A 34 -10.67 2.17 4.51
C ILE A 34 -12.08 2.50 3.98
N GLY A 35 -12.49 1.81 2.92
CA GLY A 35 -13.85 1.89 2.39
C GLY A 35 -14.18 3.14 1.55
N ARG A 36 -13.25 4.11 1.38
CA ARG A 36 -13.54 5.38 0.71
C ARG A 36 -14.08 5.21 -0.71
N THR A 37 -13.59 4.20 -1.43
CA THR A 37 -13.93 3.96 -2.84
C THR A 37 -14.94 2.83 -3.03
N GLY A 38 -15.58 2.34 -1.96
CA GLY A 38 -16.52 1.22 -1.99
C GLY A 38 -15.88 -0.16 -1.75
N GLU A 39 -14.56 -0.25 -1.78
CA GLU A 39 -13.78 -1.44 -1.38
C GLU A 39 -12.92 -1.13 -0.15
N MET A 40 -12.48 -2.17 0.57
CA MET A 40 -11.62 -1.99 1.75
C MET A 40 -10.35 -1.20 1.41
N PHE A 41 -9.70 -1.55 0.29
CA PHE A 41 -8.56 -0.83 -0.27
C PHE A 41 -8.86 -0.53 -1.74
N GLY A 42 -8.55 0.68 -2.21
CA GLY A 42 -8.83 1.09 -3.58
C GLY A 42 -8.20 0.18 -4.63
N ILE A 43 -6.99 -0.33 -4.38
CA ILE A 43 -6.26 -1.22 -5.29
C ILE A 43 -7.00 -2.54 -5.58
N HIS A 44 -7.96 -2.93 -4.71
CA HIS A 44 -8.79 -4.12 -4.91
C HIS A 44 -9.69 -4.03 -6.15
N HIS A 45 -10.04 -2.82 -6.60
CA HIS A 45 -10.82 -2.63 -7.83
C HIS A 45 -10.11 -3.21 -9.08
N TRP A 46 -8.80 -3.44 -9.02
CA TRP A 46 -7.98 -3.92 -10.14
C TRP A 46 -7.33 -5.29 -9.89
N ASN A 47 -7.83 -6.07 -8.91
CA ASN A 47 -7.29 -7.39 -8.54
C ASN A 47 -5.74 -7.41 -8.39
N CYS A 48 -5.19 -6.30 -7.90
CA CYS A 48 -3.76 -6.09 -7.81
C CYS A 48 -3.32 -6.10 -6.35
N VAL A 49 -2.26 -6.86 -6.06
CA VAL A 49 -1.68 -6.96 -4.71
C VAL A 49 -0.37 -6.16 -4.66
N PRO A 50 -0.32 -5.10 -3.83
CA PRO A 50 0.90 -4.34 -3.62
C PRO A 50 1.86 -5.06 -2.67
N ASP A 51 3.15 -4.75 -2.79
CA ASP A 51 4.19 -5.24 -1.88
C ASP A 51 4.17 -4.47 -0.55
N ILE A 52 3.78 -3.18 -0.59
CA ILE A 52 3.58 -2.30 0.57
C ILE A 52 2.29 -1.48 0.38
N LEU A 53 1.48 -1.37 1.43
CA LEU A 53 0.29 -0.54 1.50
C LEU A 53 0.51 0.62 2.48
N VAL A 54 0.18 1.84 2.10
CA VAL A 54 0.27 3.01 2.99
C VAL A 54 -1.11 3.45 3.42
N LEU A 55 -1.35 3.57 4.73
CA LEU A 55 -2.63 3.92 5.34
C LEU A 55 -2.50 5.14 6.27
N GLY A 56 -3.60 5.88 6.40
CA GLY A 56 -3.74 7.04 7.27
C GLY A 56 -5.17 7.56 7.19
N LYS A 57 -5.41 8.86 7.43
CA LYS A 57 -6.72 9.54 7.36
C LYS A 57 -7.89 8.69 7.91
N GLY A 58 -8.60 7.98 7.03
CA GLY A 58 -9.73 7.12 7.35
C GLY A 58 -9.41 6.04 8.39
N LEU A 59 -8.14 5.62 8.49
CA LEU A 59 -7.65 4.66 9.50
C LEU A 59 -8.01 5.08 10.92
N ALA A 60 -7.96 6.38 11.21
CA ALA A 60 -8.29 6.93 12.52
C ALA A 60 -9.74 7.40 12.64
N ALA A 61 -10.48 7.44 11.54
CA ALA A 61 -11.76 8.14 11.40
C ALA A 61 -11.75 9.60 11.94
N GLY A 62 -10.58 10.25 12.00
CA GLY A 62 -10.41 11.60 12.54
C GLY A 62 -10.27 11.71 14.07
N TYR A 63 -10.24 10.59 14.80
CA TYR A 63 -10.17 10.59 16.27
C TYR A 63 -8.75 10.82 16.83
N THR A 64 -7.73 10.36 16.13
CA THR A 64 -6.34 10.47 16.57
C THR A 64 -5.37 10.48 15.38
N PRO A 65 -4.18 11.08 15.47
CA PRO A 65 -3.15 10.92 14.44
C PRO A 65 -2.61 9.48 14.42
N ILE A 66 -2.95 8.72 13.38
CA ILE A 66 -2.35 7.39 13.13
C ILE A 66 -2.16 7.17 11.63
N ALA A 67 -1.05 6.51 11.30
CA ALA A 67 -0.70 6.05 9.96
C ALA A 67 -0.05 4.67 10.07
N ALA A 68 -0.05 3.92 8.97
CA ALA A 68 0.58 2.61 8.91
C ALA A 68 1.22 2.38 7.55
N ALA A 69 2.36 1.70 7.55
CA ALA A 69 2.92 1.05 6.37
C ALA A 69 2.78 -0.47 6.58
N VAL A 70 1.97 -1.12 5.76
CA VAL A 70 1.75 -2.56 5.81
C VAL A 70 2.64 -3.20 4.76
N ALA A 71 3.56 -4.07 5.18
CA ALA A 71 4.49 -4.75 4.29
C ALA A 71 4.10 -6.22 4.11
N SER A 72 4.17 -6.71 2.88
CA SER A 72 3.98 -8.13 2.57
C SER A 72 5.13 -8.99 3.10
N ASP A 73 4.91 -10.30 3.19
CA ASP A 73 5.95 -11.28 3.55
C ASP A 73 7.15 -11.19 2.61
N ARG A 74 6.93 -10.94 1.32
CA ARG A 74 8.02 -10.75 0.35
C ARG A 74 8.98 -9.64 0.75
N VAL A 75 8.47 -8.57 1.36
CA VAL A 75 9.27 -7.45 1.87
C VAL A 75 9.86 -7.76 3.24
N MET A 76 9.09 -8.41 4.12
CA MET A 76 9.50 -8.66 5.50
C MET A 76 10.48 -9.81 5.68
N GLN A 77 10.38 -10.87 4.88
CA GLN A 77 11.25 -12.06 4.96
C GLN A 77 12.75 -11.74 4.93
N PRO A 78 13.29 -10.98 3.96
CA PRO A 78 14.73 -10.67 3.94
C PRO A 78 15.18 -9.84 5.16
N ILE A 79 14.28 -9.04 5.75
CA ILE A 79 14.58 -8.29 6.99
C ILE A 79 14.67 -9.26 8.18
N ILE A 80 13.72 -10.19 8.28
CA ILE A 80 13.65 -11.20 9.33
C ILE A 80 14.84 -12.16 9.27
N GLU A 81 15.25 -12.56 8.06
CA GLU A 81 16.40 -13.44 7.85
C GLU A 81 17.73 -12.71 8.08
N GLY A 82 17.77 -11.40 7.80
CA GLY A 82 18.94 -10.54 7.98
C GLY A 82 19.02 -9.87 9.34
N SER A 83 18.84 -8.54 9.34
CA SER A 83 19.08 -7.69 10.51
C SER A 83 18.09 -7.91 11.66
N ARG A 84 16.91 -8.46 11.38
CA ARG A 84 15.75 -8.56 12.29
C ARG A 84 15.30 -7.22 12.87
N LEU A 85 15.72 -6.12 12.24
CA LEU A 85 15.48 -4.76 12.70
C LEU A 85 14.84 -3.95 11.58
N VAL A 86 13.70 -3.35 11.90
CA VAL A 86 13.16 -2.23 11.14
C VAL A 86 13.65 -0.96 11.83
N MET A 87 14.77 -0.41 11.37
CA MET A 87 15.33 0.85 11.89
C MET A 87 14.58 2.07 11.33
N SER A 88 13.27 2.08 11.54
CA SER A 88 12.36 3.17 11.22
C SER A 88 11.29 3.21 12.30
N GLY A 89 11.06 4.39 12.88
CA GLY A 89 10.12 4.55 13.98
C GLY A 89 9.82 6.02 14.27
N HIS A 90 8.64 6.24 14.84
CA HIS A 90 8.20 7.54 15.34
C HIS A 90 8.06 7.46 16.87
N THR A 91 8.25 8.57 17.57
CA THR A 91 8.21 8.62 19.04
C THR A 91 6.80 8.45 19.63
N PHE A 92 5.75 8.77 18.84
CA PHE A 92 4.36 8.82 19.27
C PHE A 92 3.67 7.47 19.28
#